data_AF-A0A9W6CDK3-F1
#
_entry.id   AF-A0A9W6CDK3-F1
#
_cell.length_a   1.000
_cell.length_b   1.000
_cell.length_c   1.000
_cell.angle_alpha   90.00
_cell.angle_beta   90.00
_cell.angle_gamma   90.00
#
_symmetry.space_group_name_H-M   'P 1'
#
loop_
_entity.id
_entity.type
_entity.pdbx_description
1 polymer ?
#
loop_
_entity_poly.entity_id
_entity_poly.type
_entity_poly.pdbx_seq_one_letter_code
_entity_poly.pdbx_strand_id
1 'polypeptide(L)'
;MFDALDGYHVSTLTTRAEDVDLWFRFFVAGYKGYNIREPLYFVREDSTTFSRRIFMHSFEASKVLYRGIKMLRLPLHYYVFGVKPIISQITPIALKQVFRNSMDIKNKNRREK
;
A
#
# COMPACT_ATOMS: atom_id res chain seq x y z
N MET A 1 -11.34 19.15 2.02
CA MET A 1 -11.39 17.78 1.48
C MET A 1 -11.13 16.76 2.60
N PHE A 2 -10.01 16.84 3.31
CA PHE A 2 -9.74 16.01 4.50
C PHE A 2 -10.79 16.20 5.61
N ASP A 3 -11.10 17.45 5.99
CA ASP A 3 -12.09 17.74 7.04
C ASP A 3 -13.52 17.35 6.65
N ALA A 4 -13.82 17.40 5.34
CA ALA A 4 -15.10 16.92 4.79
C ALA A 4 -15.28 15.40 4.94
N LEU A 5 -14.19 14.68 5.19
CA LEU A 5 -14.16 13.27 5.51
C LEU A 5 -13.79 13.03 6.98
N ASP A 6 -13.98 13.99 7.89
CA ASP A 6 -13.71 13.77 9.32
C ASP A 6 -12.28 13.25 9.62
N GLY A 7 -11.34 13.56 8.73
CA GLY A 7 -9.95 13.15 8.81
C GLY A 7 -9.70 11.63 8.86
N TYR A 8 -8.68 11.24 9.63
CA TYR A 8 -8.29 9.84 9.79
C TYR A 8 -9.24 9.11 10.73
N HIS A 9 -9.73 7.95 10.30
CA HIS A 9 -10.46 7.05 11.19
C HIS A 9 -9.49 6.26 12.07
N VAL A 10 -9.55 6.53 13.37
CA VAL A 10 -8.86 5.76 14.39
C VAL A 10 -9.73 4.58 14.78
N SER A 11 -9.38 3.40 14.28
CA SER A 11 -10.04 2.15 14.65
C SER A 11 -9.02 1.02 14.74
N THR A 12 -9.33 -0.02 15.50
CA THR A 12 -8.49 -1.23 15.56
C THR A 12 -8.30 -1.88 14.17
N LEU A 13 -9.22 -1.63 13.24
CA LEU A 13 -9.15 -2.09 11.85
C LEU A 13 -8.12 -1.32 11.01
N THR A 14 -7.85 -0.05 11.34
CA THR A 14 -7.08 0.88 10.51
C THR A 14 -5.69 1.22 11.08
N THR A 15 -5.32 0.75 12.27
CA THR A 15 -4.12 1.10 13.06
C THR A 15 -2.78 1.23 12.30
N ARG A 16 -2.62 0.63 11.10
CA ARG A 16 -1.43 0.74 10.24
C ARG A 16 -1.73 1.02 8.76
N ALA A 17 -2.98 1.33 8.44
CA ALA A 17 -3.50 1.51 7.09
C ALA A 17 -4.53 2.67 7.01
N GLU A 18 -4.44 3.63 7.94
CA GLU A 18 -5.34 4.79 8.02
C GLU A 18 -5.29 5.63 6.73
N ASP A 19 -4.08 5.84 6.19
CA ASP A 19 -3.89 6.49 4.89
C ASP A 19 -4.67 5.79 3.79
N VAL A 20 -4.57 4.45 3.72
CA VAL A 20 -5.22 3.66 2.67
C VAL A 20 -6.75 3.74 2.78
N ASP A 21 -7.29 3.66 4.00
CA ASP A 21 -8.72 3.88 4.25
C ASP A 21 -9.16 5.27 3.78
N LEU A 22 -8.39 6.30 4.14
CA LEU A 22 -8.65 7.68 3.72
C LEU A 22 -8.66 7.83 2.19
N TRP A 23 -7.71 7.19 1.48
CA TRP A 23 -7.71 7.17 0.01
C TRP A 23 -9.01 6.58 -0.56
N PHE A 24 -9.46 5.44 -0.04
CA PHE A 24 -10.74 4.86 -0.48
C PHE A 24 -11.91 5.81 -0.25
N ARG A 25 -11.94 6.49 0.90
CA ARG A 25 -13.01 7.46 1.22
C ARG A 25 -12.96 8.67 0.28
N PHE A 26 -11.78 9.14 -0.10
CA PHE A 26 -11.67 10.17 -1.13
C PHE A 26 -12.27 9.72 -2.47
N PHE A 27 -11.96 8.50 -2.91
CA PHE A 27 -12.50 7.98 -4.16
C PHE A 27 -14.01 7.77 -4.10
N VAL A 28 -14.53 7.29 -2.96
CA VAL A 28 -15.98 7.15 -2.74
C VAL A 28 -16.70 8.49 -2.79
N ALA A 29 -16.08 9.55 -2.27
CA ALA A 29 -16.60 10.92 -2.35
C ALA A 29 -16.43 11.57 -3.73
N GLY A 30 -15.93 10.84 -4.73
CA GLY A 30 -15.81 11.32 -6.12
C GLY A 30 -14.55 12.11 -6.42
N TYR A 31 -13.60 12.21 -5.47
CA TYR A 31 -12.32 12.85 -5.72
C TYR A 31 -11.43 12.00 -6.64
N LYS A 32 -10.51 12.66 -7.34
CA LYS A 32 -9.55 12.01 -8.26
C LYS A 32 -8.13 12.24 -7.77
N GLY A 33 -7.31 11.20 -7.80
CA GLY A 33 -5.89 11.29 -7.48
C GLY A 33 -5.07 11.76 -8.68
N TYR A 34 -4.00 12.50 -8.41
CA TYR A 34 -3.00 12.90 -9.40
C TYR A 34 -1.60 12.65 -8.85
N ASN A 35 -0.75 11.99 -9.63
CA ASN A 35 0.63 11.70 -9.22
C ASN A 35 1.55 12.83 -9.67
N ILE A 36 2.40 13.29 -8.75
CA ILE A 36 3.53 14.17 -9.07
C ILE A 36 4.53 13.39 -9.92
N ARG A 37 5.13 14.05 -10.92
CA ARG A 37 6.03 13.39 -11.87
C ARG A 37 7.41 13.16 -11.29
N GLU A 38 7.82 14.03 -10.38
CA GLU A 38 9.11 14.03 -9.73
C GLU A 38 9.07 13.15 -8.46
N PRO A 39 10.08 12.27 -8.25
CA PRO A 39 10.19 11.51 -7.01
C PRO A 39 10.73 12.42 -5.89
N LEU A 40 9.83 12.93 -5.05
CA LEU A 40 10.17 13.86 -3.95
C LEU A 40 10.35 13.19 -2.58
N TYR A 41 10.00 11.91 -2.45
CA TYR A 41 10.01 11.21 -1.17
C TYR A 41 10.96 10.01 -1.19
N PHE A 42 11.89 9.98 -0.24
CA PHE A 42 12.85 8.90 -0.06
C PHE A 42 12.55 8.13 1.23
N VAL A 43 12.32 6.83 1.11
CA VAL A 43 12.13 5.94 2.25
C VAL A 43 13.46 5.29 2.60
N ARG A 44 13.87 5.40 3.86
CA ARG A 44 15.00 4.66 4.39
C ARG A 44 14.56 3.24 4.73
N GLU A 45 15.08 2.27 4.00
CA GLU A 45 14.91 0.85 4.31
C GLU A 45 16.28 0.25 4.68
N ASP A 46 16.32 -0.47 5.80
CA ASP A 46 17.47 -1.27 6.22
C ASP A 46 17.23 -2.76 5.97
N SER A 47 18.27 -3.59 6.09
CA SER A 47 18.15 -5.04 5.94
C SER A 47 17.20 -5.66 6.97
N THR A 48 17.03 -5.01 8.13
CA THR A 48 16.13 -5.45 9.20
C THR A 48 14.67 -5.06 8.97
N THR A 49 14.37 -4.23 7.96
CA THR A 49 13.02 -3.73 7.68
C THR A 49 12.07 -4.87 7.35
N PHE A 50 12.55 -5.92 6.68
CA PHE A 50 11.75 -7.12 6.42
C PHE A 50 11.46 -7.93 7.68
N SER A 51 12.40 -8.00 8.62
CA SER A 51 12.25 -8.73 9.88
C SER A 51 11.27 -8.07 10.84
N ARG A 52 11.06 -6.75 10.73
CA ARG A 52 10.10 -5.99 11.54
C ARG A 52 8.64 -6.17 11.08
N ARG A 53 8.38 -6.83 9.95
CA ARG A 53 7.02 -7.00 9.41
C ARG A 53 6.30 -8.16 10.10
N ILE A 54 5.27 -7.83 10.89
CA ILE A 54 4.42 -8.81 11.59
C ILE A 54 3.28 -9.24 10.67
N PHE A 55 2.98 -10.54 10.61
CA PHE A 55 1.93 -11.09 9.74
C PHE A 55 0.54 -10.47 9.97
N MET A 56 0.22 -10.16 11.23
CA MET A 56 -1.05 -9.53 11.59
C MET A 56 -1.27 -8.20 10.85
N HIS A 57 -0.23 -7.41 10.63
CA HIS A 57 -0.36 -6.15 9.88
C HIS A 57 -0.69 -6.35 8.40
N SER A 58 -0.22 -7.44 7.79
CA SER A 58 -0.64 -7.79 6.43
C SER A 58 -2.11 -8.18 6.38
N PHE A 59 -2.62 -8.88 7.39
CA PHE A 59 -4.03 -9.21 7.48
C PHE A 59 -4.91 -7.97 7.71
N GLU A 60 -4.48 -7.04 8.55
CA GLU A 60 -5.14 -5.73 8.75
C GLU A 60 -5.19 -4.93 7.44
N ALA A 61 -4.05 -4.79 6.75
CA ALA A 61 -3.98 -4.11 5.46
C ALA A 61 -4.90 -4.77 4.42
N SER A 62 -4.93 -6.10 4.37
CA SER A 62 -5.86 -6.84 3.52
C SER A 62 -7.32 -6.50 3.85
N LYS A 63 -7.74 -6.49 5.11
CA LYS A 63 -9.11 -6.12 5.49
C LYS A 63 -9.48 -4.72 5.03
N VAL A 64 -8.58 -3.74 5.18
CA VAL A 64 -8.81 -2.37 4.70
C VAL A 64 -8.98 -2.34 3.18
N LEU A 65 -8.16 -3.06 2.42
CA LEU A 65 -8.31 -3.18 0.97
C LEU A 65 -9.65 -3.80 0.58
N TYR A 66 -10.04 -4.92 1.20
CA TYR A 66 -11.32 -5.58 0.94
C TYR A 66 -12.51 -4.63 1.21
N ARG A 67 -12.46 -3.90 2.33
CA ARG A 67 -13.48 -2.90 2.68
C ARG A 67 -13.53 -1.78 1.64
N GLY A 68 -12.38 -1.24 1.24
CA GLY A 68 -12.28 -0.18 0.25
C GLY A 68 -12.81 -0.57 -1.13
N ILE A 69 -12.45 -1.77 -1.61
CA ILE A 69 -12.95 -2.36 -2.87
C ILE A 69 -14.47 -2.49 -2.83
N LYS A 70 -15.02 -2.96 -1.68
CA LYS A 70 -16.47 -3.08 -1.47
C LYS A 70 -17.15 -1.70 -1.45
N MET A 71 -16.57 -0.71 -0.78
CA MET A 71 -17.09 0.66 -0.72
C MET A 71 -17.17 1.31 -2.10
N LEU A 72 -16.16 1.07 -2.96
CA LEU A 72 -16.13 1.55 -4.33
C LEU A 72 -16.98 0.72 -5.31
N ARG A 73 -17.61 -0.38 -4.85
CA ARG A 73 -18.40 -1.29 -5.68
C ARG A 73 -17.62 -1.81 -6.90
N LEU A 74 -16.33 -2.08 -6.72
CA LEU A 74 -15.49 -2.57 -7.81
C LEU A 74 -15.85 -4.03 -8.18
N PRO A 75 -15.63 -4.43 -9.44
CA PRO A 75 -15.82 -5.81 -9.88
C PRO A 75 -14.99 -6.84 -9.09
N LEU A 76 -15.46 -8.10 -9.08
CA LEU A 76 -14.88 -9.19 -8.28
C LEU A 76 -13.38 -9.44 -8.52
N HIS A 77 -12.87 -9.20 -9.73
CA HIS A 77 -11.44 -9.41 -10.02
C HIS A 77 -10.52 -8.47 -9.22
N TYR A 78 -11.01 -7.32 -8.74
CA TYR A 78 -10.21 -6.43 -7.90
C TYR A 78 -9.95 -7.01 -6.50
N TYR A 79 -10.79 -7.94 -6.03
CA TYR A 79 -10.61 -8.57 -4.71
C TYR A 79 -9.32 -9.39 -4.62
N VAL A 80 -8.76 -9.82 -5.76
CA VAL A 80 -7.42 -10.45 -5.83
C VAL A 80 -6.34 -9.53 -5.26
N PHE A 81 -6.46 -8.21 -5.48
CA PHE A 81 -5.52 -7.23 -4.91
C PHE A 81 -5.66 -7.10 -3.38
N GLY A 82 -6.82 -7.43 -2.82
CA GLY A 82 -7.02 -7.49 -1.37
C GLY A 82 -6.17 -8.56 -0.68
N VAL A 83 -5.79 -9.63 -1.38
CA VAL A 83 -4.94 -10.72 -0.85
C VAL A 83 -3.45 -10.39 -0.97
N LYS A 84 -3.08 -9.39 -1.77
CA LYS A 84 -1.68 -9.04 -2.07
C LYS A 84 -0.81 -8.81 -0.81
N PRO A 85 -1.26 -8.12 0.26
CA PRO A 85 -0.47 -7.96 1.49
C PRO A 85 -0.09 -9.29 2.15
N ILE A 86 -1.00 -10.26 2.16
CA ILE A 86 -0.79 -11.61 2.73
C ILE A 86 0.23 -12.37 1.89
N ILE A 87 0.08 -12.37 0.56
CA ILE A 87 1.02 -13.04 -0.36
C ILE A 87 2.42 -12.46 -0.19
N SER A 88 2.53 -11.12 -0.12
CA SER A 88 3.82 -10.43 0.08
C SER A 88 4.50 -10.86 1.38
N GLN A 89 3.72 -11.11 2.43
CA GLN A 89 4.25 -11.53 3.73
C GLN A 89 4.76 -12.97 3.72
N ILE A 90 4.01 -13.89 3.09
CA ILE A 90 4.38 -15.30 2.96
C ILE A 90 5.60 -15.47 2.04
N THR A 91 5.78 -14.55 1.09
CA THR A 91 6.91 -14.60 0.15
C THR A 91 8.25 -14.59 0.91
N PRO A 92 9.18 -15.51 0.60
CA PRO A 92 10.50 -15.55 1.24
C PRO A 92 11.27 -14.23 1.12
N ILE A 93 12.01 -13.86 2.16
CA ILE A 93 12.78 -12.61 2.21
C ILE A 93 13.84 -12.57 1.11
N ALA A 94 14.51 -13.70 0.84
CA ALA A 94 15.52 -13.80 -0.23
C ALA A 94 14.94 -13.42 -1.60
N LEU A 95 13.74 -13.90 -1.92
CA LEU A 95 13.09 -13.57 -3.20
C LEU A 95 12.74 -12.07 -3.29
N LYS A 96 12.25 -11.49 -2.18
CA LYS A 96 11.97 -10.04 -2.09
C LYS A 96 13.24 -9.21 -2.26
N GLN A 97 14.37 -9.65 -1.70
CA GLN A 97 15.66 -8.98 -1.83
C GLN A 97 16.19 -9.04 -3.27
N VAL A 98 16.13 -10.21 -3.92
CA VAL A 98 16.54 -10.37 -5.33
C VAL A 98 15.71 -9.47 -6.24
N PHE A 99 14.39 -9.50 -6.09
CA PHE A 99 13.49 -8.64 -6.87
C PHE A 99 13.82 -7.16 -6.69
N ARG A 100 14.06 -6.72 -5.44
CA ARG A 100 14.45 -5.33 -5.14
C ARG A 100 15.76 -4.94 -5.81
N ASN A 101 16.81 -5.75 -5.67
CA ASN A 101 18.12 -5.45 -6.26
C ASN A 101 18.01 -5.28 -7.79
N SER A 102 17.20 -6.11 -8.44
CA SER A 102 16.90 -5.97 -9.87
C SER A 102 16.20 -4.64 -10.20
N MET A 103 15.23 -4.20 -9.38
CA MET A 103 14.56 -2.92 -9.56
C MET A 103 15.48 -1.73 -9.31
N ASP A 104 16.36 -1.79 -8.32
CA ASP A 104 17.30 -0.70 -8.00
C ASP A 104 18.29 -0.47 -9.16
N ILE A 105 18.82 -1.55 -9.74
CA ILE A 105 19.67 -1.49 -10.94
C ILE A 105 18.89 -0.86 -12.11
N LYS A 106 17.66 -1.31 -12.35
CA LYS A 106 16.81 -0.78 -13.43
C LYS A 106 16.49 0.70 -13.24
N ASN A 107 16.22 1.12 -12.01
CA ASN A 107 15.91 2.50 -11.66
C ASN A 107 17.15 3.39 -11.76
N LYS A 108 18.35 2.90 -11.41
CA LYS A 108 19.61 3.62 -11.61
C LYS A 108 19.85 3.88 -13.10
N ASN A 109 19.71 2.85 -13.94
CA ASN A 109 19.89 2.96 -15.40
C ASN A 109 18.88 3.91 -16.06
N ARG A 110 17.71 4.14 -15.45
CA ARG A 110 16.72 5.12 -15.93
C ARG A 110 17.03 6.56 -15.55
N ARG A 111 17.82 6.79 -14.50
CA ARG A 111 18.22 8.15 -14.06
C ARG A 111 19.46 8.66 -14.80
N GLU A 112 20.29 7.73 -15.31
CA GLU A 112 21.50 8.04 -16.09
C GLU A 112 21.21 8.27 -17.59
N LYS A 113 19.96 8.10 -18.03
CA LYS A 113 19.45 8.46 -19.37
C LYS A 113 18.59 9.70 -19.27
#